data_AF-A0A6A6RRV7-F1
#
_entry.id   AF-A0A6A6RRV7-F1
#
_cell.length_a   1.000
_cell.length_b   1.000
_cell.length_c   1.000
_cell.angle_alpha   90.00
_cell.angle_beta   90.00
_cell.angle_gamma   90.00
#
_symmetry.space_group_name_H-M   'P 1'
#
loop_
_entity.id
_entity.type
_entity.pdbx_description
1 polymer ?
#
loop_
_entity_poly.entity_id
_entity_poly.type
_entity_poly.pdbx_seq_one_letter_code
_entity_poly.pdbx_strand_id
1 'polypeptide(L)'
;MDKERASAFYVHLKEMKDVVLDPARRFAYDRFGPDVFRQCAKCVTVKEYVDNSLLTAVGTYGVLLVFLFGANALGFLKDGAYWRYVAILAVALLDVRTAMRPDHPSFLTKWLNPLVTSWGIRPAYLPFQITIIAKKASISAAQFLGLLIPLYRDNPEKPAKPAEDSDTERHQQIDRLEALIRNSNQDVSRLLDLESTPFKENEQAKSELKEAMKKYMVQNVVHQEREVRNAIGQSMEKRRAGAPHGALGTK
;
A
#
# COMPACT_ATOMS: atom_id res chain seq x y z
N MET A 1 -24.95 -44.42 -10.11
CA MET A 1 -24.81 -43.18 -9.33
C MET A 1 -24.31 -43.56 -7.95
N ASP A 2 -23.21 -42.95 -7.49
CA ASP A 2 -22.61 -43.24 -6.18
C ASP A 2 -23.61 -43.03 -5.05
N LYS A 3 -23.84 -44.08 -4.26
CA LYS A 3 -24.73 -44.07 -3.09
C LYS A 3 -24.41 -42.93 -2.12
N GLU A 4 -23.14 -42.57 -2.01
CA GLU A 4 -22.65 -41.46 -1.19
C GLU A 4 -23.04 -40.08 -1.73
N ARG A 5 -23.03 -39.89 -3.05
CA ARG A 5 -23.49 -38.62 -3.66
C ARG A 5 -25.00 -38.46 -3.48
N ALA A 6 -25.76 -39.55 -3.62
CA ALA A 6 -27.20 -39.55 -3.41
C ALA A 6 -27.57 -39.25 -1.94
N SER A 7 -26.85 -39.83 -0.97
CA SER A 7 -27.09 -39.55 0.45
C SER A 7 -26.72 -38.12 0.81
N ALA A 8 -25.58 -37.59 0.34
CA ALA A 8 -25.19 -36.21 0.56
C ALA A 8 -26.21 -35.21 -0.03
N PHE A 9 -26.70 -35.48 -1.25
CA PHE A 9 -27.72 -34.65 -1.89
C PHE A 9 -29.05 -34.69 -1.13
N TYR A 10 -29.46 -35.86 -0.64
CA TYR A 10 -30.66 -36.00 0.19
C TYR A 10 -30.54 -35.21 1.50
N VAL A 11 -29.40 -35.29 2.19
CA VAL A 11 -29.15 -34.53 3.42
C VAL A 11 -29.22 -33.03 3.14
N HIS A 12 -28.63 -32.57 2.04
CA HIS A 12 -28.69 -31.16 1.63
C HIS A 12 -30.11 -30.67 1.35
N LEU A 13 -30.90 -31.44 0.60
CA LEU A 13 -32.31 -31.12 0.33
C LEU A 13 -33.14 -31.06 1.61
N LYS A 14 -32.90 -31.98 2.54
CA LYS A 14 -33.56 -31.99 3.84
C LYS A 14 -33.22 -30.74 4.65
N GLU A 15 -31.95 -30.36 4.70
CA GLU A 15 -31.50 -29.15 5.39
C GLU A 15 -32.15 -27.90 4.80
N MET A 16 -32.20 -27.78 3.48
CA MET A 16 -32.88 -26.65 2.80
C MET A 16 -34.38 -26.61 3.10
N LYS A 17 -35.05 -27.77 3.12
CA LYS A 17 -36.46 -27.86 3.51
C LYS A 17 -36.65 -27.37 4.95
N ASP A 18 -35.80 -27.79 5.87
CA ASP A 18 -35.89 -27.40 7.29
C ASP A 18 -35.67 -25.89 7.47
N VAL A 19 -34.77 -25.28 6.68
CA VAL A 19 -34.55 -23.82 6.65
C VAL A 19 -35.79 -23.06 6.17
N VAL A 20 -36.50 -23.58 5.16
CA VAL A 20 -37.70 -22.92 4.62
C VAL A 20 -38.88 -23.03 5.59
N LEU A 21 -38.99 -24.15 6.32
CA LEU A 21 -40.09 -24.40 7.24
C LEU A 21 -39.95 -23.66 8.57
N ASP A 22 -38.73 -23.51 9.09
CA ASP A 22 -38.48 -22.87 10.37
C ASP A 22 -38.06 -21.39 10.20
N PRO A 23 -38.86 -20.43 10.70
CA PRO A 23 -38.54 -19.00 10.57
C PRO A 23 -37.24 -18.60 11.28
N ALA A 24 -36.85 -19.28 12.37
CA ALA A 24 -35.60 -18.98 13.07
C ALA A 24 -34.38 -19.44 12.24
N ARG A 25 -34.47 -20.62 11.62
CA ARG A 25 -33.43 -21.11 10.70
C ARG A 25 -33.35 -20.26 9.44
N ARG A 26 -34.49 -19.84 8.89
CA ARG A 26 -34.53 -18.90 7.76
C ARG A 26 -33.82 -17.59 8.10
N PHE A 27 -34.12 -17.02 9.27
CA PHE A 27 -33.47 -15.80 9.75
C PHE A 27 -31.94 -15.97 9.83
N ALA A 28 -31.48 -17.10 10.37
CA ALA A 28 -30.06 -17.40 10.52
C ALA A 28 -29.37 -17.60 9.15
N TYR A 29 -30.02 -18.34 8.23
CA TYR A 29 -29.51 -18.56 6.88
C TYR A 29 -29.35 -17.26 6.09
N ASP A 30 -30.35 -16.37 6.14
CA ASP A 30 -30.33 -15.12 5.39
C ASP A 30 -29.18 -14.19 5.80
N ARG A 31 -28.73 -14.25 7.06
CA ARG A 31 -27.72 -13.35 7.64
C ARG A 31 -26.32 -13.93 7.74
N PHE A 32 -26.22 -15.19 8.15
CA PHE A 32 -24.95 -15.85 8.45
C PHE A 32 -24.57 -16.87 7.37
N GLY A 33 -25.51 -17.24 6.51
CA GLY A 33 -25.33 -18.27 5.49
C GLY A 33 -25.44 -19.70 6.07
N PRO A 34 -25.15 -20.72 5.25
CA PRO A 34 -25.31 -22.13 5.64
C PRO A 34 -24.34 -22.58 6.75
N ASP A 35 -23.18 -21.94 6.89
CA ASP A 35 -22.16 -22.38 7.86
C ASP A 35 -22.59 -22.19 9.32
N VAL A 36 -23.60 -21.34 9.59
CA VAL A 36 -24.12 -21.12 10.94
C VAL A 36 -24.70 -22.39 11.57
N PHE A 37 -25.27 -23.28 10.75
CA PHE A 37 -25.83 -24.55 11.24
C PHE A 37 -24.76 -25.55 11.65
N ARG A 38 -23.55 -25.43 11.08
CA ARG A 38 -22.38 -26.21 11.50
C ARG A 38 -21.76 -25.64 12.76
N GLN A 39 -21.71 -24.31 12.87
CA GLN A 39 -21.16 -23.62 14.03
C GLN A 39 -22.02 -23.81 15.28
N CYS A 40 -23.34 -23.89 15.13
CA CYS A 40 -24.25 -24.17 16.22
C CYS A 40 -25.36 -25.17 15.84
N ALA A 41 -25.06 -26.46 15.98
CA ALA A 41 -26.01 -27.53 15.72
C ALA A 41 -27.17 -27.60 16.74
N LYS A 42 -26.98 -27.02 17.94
CA LYS A 42 -27.96 -27.04 19.04
C LYS A 42 -28.82 -25.79 19.12
N CYS A 43 -28.52 -24.75 18.33
CA CYS A 43 -29.29 -23.52 18.33
C CYS A 43 -30.68 -23.77 17.74
N VAL A 44 -31.71 -23.24 18.38
CA VAL A 44 -33.11 -23.31 17.96
C VAL A 44 -33.68 -21.91 17.82
N THR A 45 -33.32 -21.00 18.73
CA THR A 45 -33.87 -19.63 18.74
C THR A 45 -32.98 -18.64 17.99
N VAL A 46 -33.59 -17.56 17.50
CA VAL A 46 -32.86 -16.45 16.85
C VAL A 46 -31.76 -15.89 17.76
N LYS A 47 -32.06 -15.74 19.06
CA LYS A 47 -31.10 -15.24 20.05
C LYS A 47 -29.87 -16.13 20.14
N GLU A 48 -30.05 -17.45 20.20
CA GLU A 48 -28.93 -18.40 20.28
C GLU A 48 -28.04 -18.34 19.04
N TYR A 49 -28.64 -18.21 17.84
CA TYR A 49 -27.88 -18.03 16.61
C TYR A 49 -27.07 -16.73 16.60
N VAL A 50 -27.67 -15.62 17.05
CA VAL A 50 -27.00 -14.31 17.13
C VAL A 50 -25.88 -14.33 18.17
N ASP A 51 -26.14 -14.86 19.37
CA ASP A 51 -25.16 -14.95 20.45
C ASP A 51 -23.97 -15.83 20.03
N ASN A 52 -24.22 -16.97 19.40
CA ASN A 52 -23.16 -17.83 18.87
C ASN A 52 -22.36 -17.15 17.75
N SER A 53 -23.03 -16.46 16.84
CA SER A 53 -22.36 -15.72 15.77
C SER A 53 -21.49 -14.59 16.32
N LEU A 54 -21.95 -13.89 17.36
CA LEU A 54 -21.19 -12.82 18.00
C LEU A 54 -19.96 -13.37 18.71
N LEU A 55 -20.09 -14.49 19.43
CA LEU A 55 -18.97 -15.16 20.09
C LEU A 55 -17.93 -15.65 19.08
N THR A 56 -18.38 -16.21 17.97
CA THR A 56 -17.49 -16.65 16.87
C THR A 56 -16.79 -15.47 16.20
N ALA A 57 -17.50 -14.36 15.99
CA ALA A 57 -16.92 -13.13 15.44
C ALA A 57 -15.86 -12.54 16.39
N VAL A 58 -16.17 -12.40 17.68
CA VAL A 58 -15.21 -11.90 18.69
C VAL A 58 -13.96 -12.77 18.74
N GLY A 59 -14.10 -14.10 18.73
CA GLY A 59 -12.96 -15.00 18.67
C GLY A 59 -12.11 -14.80 17.41
N THR A 60 -12.76 -14.74 16.24
CA THR A 60 -12.07 -14.61 14.94
C THR A 60 -11.31 -13.28 14.84
N TYR A 61 -11.98 -12.16 15.10
CA TYR A 61 -11.34 -10.83 15.03
C TYR A 61 -10.36 -10.60 16.18
N GLY A 62 -10.61 -11.19 17.36
CA GLY A 62 -9.68 -11.16 18.48
C GLY A 62 -8.35 -11.84 18.15
N VAL A 63 -8.39 -13.04 17.57
CA VAL A 63 -7.19 -13.74 17.10
C VAL A 63 -6.45 -12.92 16.03
N LEU A 64 -7.17 -12.33 15.07
CA LEU A 64 -6.56 -11.47 14.04
C LEU A 64 -5.89 -10.22 14.63
N LEU A 65 -6.50 -9.58 15.63
CA LEU A 65 -5.92 -8.43 16.31
C LEU A 65 -4.67 -8.83 17.10
N VAL A 66 -4.74 -9.91 17.89
CA VAL A 66 -3.58 -10.42 18.65
C VAL A 66 -2.43 -10.76 17.70
N PHE A 67 -2.71 -11.42 16.57
CA PHE A 67 -1.72 -11.71 15.54
C PHE A 67 -1.09 -10.43 14.98
N LEU A 68 -1.90 -9.42 14.65
CA LEU A 68 -1.41 -8.16 14.09
C LEU A 68 -0.58 -7.37 15.11
N PHE A 69 -1.00 -7.32 16.37
CA PHE A 69 -0.22 -6.72 17.45
C PHE A 69 1.11 -7.46 17.67
N GLY A 70 1.10 -8.79 17.69
CA GLY A 70 2.31 -9.59 17.80
C GLY A 70 3.28 -9.36 16.64
N ALA A 71 2.76 -9.34 15.40
CA ALA A 71 3.57 -9.06 14.22
C ALA A 71 4.20 -7.65 14.27
N ASN A 72 3.42 -6.64 14.67
CA ASN A 72 3.88 -5.27 14.81
C ASN A 72 4.96 -5.12 15.91
N ALA A 73 4.77 -5.78 17.05
CA ALA A 73 5.75 -5.82 18.14
C ALA A 73 7.08 -6.47 17.73
N LEU A 74 7.03 -7.50 16.88
CA LEU A 74 8.20 -8.16 16.28
C LEU A 74 8.86 -7.34 15.15
N GLY A 75 8.31 -6.16 14.81
CA GLY A 75 8.83 -5.29 13.76
C GLY A 75 8.38 -5.65 12.34
N PHE A 76 7.54 -6.67 12.18
CA PHE A 76 6.93 -7.02 10.90
C PHE A 76 5.64 -6.22 10.66
N LEU A 77 5.27 -5.99 9.39
CA LEU A 77 3.98 -5.38 9.03
C LEU A 77 3.73 -3.98 9.63
N LYS A 78 4.79 -3.22 10.00
CA LYS A 78 4.69 -1.82 10.47
C LYS A 78 4.13 -0.89 9.39
N ASP A 79 4.52 -1.10 8.14
CA ASP A 79 4.03 -0.31 7.01
C ASP A 79 2.54 -0.53 6.80
N GLY A 80 1.74 0.54 6.89
CA GLY A 80 0.30 0.48 6.76
C GLY A 80 -0.42 -0.22 7.93
N ALA A 81 0.24 -0.41 9.08
CA ALA A 81 -0.37 -1.03 10.26
C ALA A 81 -1.69 -0.36 10.66
N TYR A 82 -1.73 0.97 10.65
CA TYR A 82 -2.96 1.75 10.91
C TYR A 82 -4.14 1.31 10.03
N TRP A 83 -3.93 1.22 8.71
CA TRP A 83 -4.96 0.81 7.77
C TRP A 83 -5.41 -0.63 7.99
N ARG A 84 -4.50 -1.53 8.41
CA ARG A 84 -4.84 -2.91 8.75
C ARG A 84 -5.75 -2.99 9.98
N TYR A 85 -5.46 -2.22 11.04
CA TYR A 85 -6.33 -2.15 12.22
C TYR A 85 -7.70 -1.56 11.88
N VAL A 86 -7.73 -0.46 11.11
CA VAL A 86 -8.98 0.17 10.67
C VAL A 86 -9.80 -0.78 9.80
N ALA A 87 -9.17 -1.51 8.89
CA ALA A 87 -9.86 -2.48 8.03
C ALA A 87 -10.49 -3.63 8.84
N ILE A 88 -9.73 -4.23 9.77
CA ILE A 88 -10.25 -5.27 10.66
C ILE A 88 -11.43 -4.74 11.47
N LEU A 89 -11.29 -3.55 12.05
CA LEU A 89 -12.35 -2.92 12.86
C LEU A 89 -13.59 -2.59 12.01
N ALA A 90 -13.41 -2.07 10.80
CA ALA A 90 -14.50 -1.76 9.89
C ALA A 90 -15.28 -3.02 9.47
N VAL A 91 -14.57 -4.11 9.14
CA VAL A 91 -15.18 -5.40 8.81
C VAL A 91 -15.88 -5.99 10.03
N ALA A 92 -15.28 -5.94 11.21
CA ALA A 92 -15.88 -6.42 12.45
C ALA A 92 -17.17 -5.65 12.79
N LEU A 93 -17.16 -4.31 12.68
CA LEU A 93 -18.35 -3.49 12.88
C LEU A 93 -19.45 -3.81 11.86
N LEU A 94 -19.08 -4.04 10.60
CA LEU A 94 -20.04 -4.46 9.56
C LEU A 94 -20.69 -5.80 9.93
N ASP A 95 -19.89 -6.78 10.35
CA ASP A 95 -20.34 -8.13 10.73
C ASP A 95 -21.29 -8.08 11.94
N VAL A 96 -20.91 -7.34 12.99
CA VAL A 96 -21.74 -7.14 14.20
C VAL A 96 -23.03 -6.40 13.86
N ARG A 97 -22.96 -5.37 13.01
CA ARG A 97 -24.15 -4.64 12.56
C ARG A 97 -25.10 -5.56 11.79
N THR A 98 -24.58 -6.42 10.90
CA THR A 98 -25.41 -7.38 10.17
C THR A 98 -25.98 -8.48 11.06
N ALA A 99 -25.29 -8.84 12.15
CA ALA A 99 -25.75 -9.82 13.12
C ALA A 99 -26.85 -9.27 14.04
N MET A 100 -26.71 -8.03 14.52
CA MET A 100 -27.63 -7.43 15.50
C MET A 100 -28.85 -6.75 14.89
N ARG A 101 -28.75 -6.19 13.67
CA ARG A 101 -29.86 -5.44 13.07
C ARG A 101 -30.79 -6.34 12.24
N PRO A 102 -32.12 -6.23 12.42
CA PRO A 102 -33.07 -6.93 11.58
C PRO A 102 -33.14 -6.34 10.16
N ASP A 103 -32.67 -5.11 9.94
CA ASP A 103 -32.80 -4.43 8.66
C ASP A 103 -31.70 -4.82 7.66
N HIS A 104 -32.09 -4.98 6.40
CA HIS A 104 -31.13 -5.14 5.30
C HIS A 104 -30.36 -3.83 5.10
N PRO A 105 -29.05 -3.87 4.76
CA PRO A 105 -28.29 -2.65 4.54
C PRO A 105 -28.93 -1.83 3.42
N SER A 106 -29.23 -0.55 3.68
CA SER A 106 -29.98 0.31 2.74
C SER A 106 -29.26 0.50 1.40
N PHE A 107 -27.93 0.50 1.39
CA PHE A 107 -27.13 0.52 0.17
C PHE A 107 -27.38 -0.72 -0.71
N LEU A 108 -27.58 -1.87 -0.08
CA LEU A 108 -27.78 -3.14 -0.77
C LEU A 108 -29.14 -3.24 -1.43
N THR A 109 -30.18 -2.88 -0.69
CA THR A 109 -31.56 -2.94 -1.18
C THR A 109 -31.85 -1.85 -2.21
N LYS A 110 -31.25 -0.66 -2.07
CA LYS A 110 -31.56 0.48 -2.95
C LYS A 110 -30.65 0.60 -4.17
N TRP A 111 -29.43 0.08 -4.14
CA TRP A 111 -28.45 0.32 -5.20
C TRP A 111 -27.89 -0.97 -5.79
N LEU A 112 -27.33 -1.87 -4.98
CA LEU A 112 -26.66 -3.05 -5.51
C LEU A 112 -27.63 -4.09 -6.09
N ASN A 113 -28.69 -4.45 -5.35
CA ASN A 113 -29.67 -5.41 -5.83
C ASN A 113 -30.37 -4.99 -7.12
N PRO A 114 -30.90 -3.76 -7.27
CA PRO A 114 -31.54 -3.35 -8.53
C PRO A 114 -30.57 -3.26 -9.71
N LEU A 115 -29.30 -2.91 -9.50
CA LEU A 115 -28.30 -2.89 -10.57
C LEU A 115 -27.96 -4.32 -11.04
N VAL A 116 -27.77 -5.25 -10.11
CA VAL A 116 -27.41 -6.63 -10.44
C VAL A 116 -28.58 -7.37 -11.09
N THR A 117 -29.82 -7.14 -10.62
CA THR A 117 -31.01 -7.74 -11.24
C THR A 117 -31.36 -7.09 -12.57
N SER A 118 -31.15 -5.79 -12.76
CA SER A 118 -31.39 -5.12 -14.05
C SER A 118 -30.42 -5.54 -15.15
N TRP A 119 -29.17 -5.87 -14.81
CA TRP A 119 -28.21 -6.45 -15.78
C TRP A 119 -28.36 -7.95 -16.00
N GLY A 120 -29.28 -8.63 -15.31
CA GLY A 120 -29.58 -10.05 -15.52
C GLY A 120 -28.43 -11.01 -15.20
N ILE A 121 -27.38 -10.54 -14.52
CA ILE A 121 -26.14 -11.31 -14.32
C ILE A 121 -26.36 -12.36 -13.22
N ARG A 122 -27.06 -12.03 -12.13
CA ARG A 122 -27.28 -12.89 -10.95
C ARG A 122 -28.56 -12.54 -10.17
N PRO A 123 -29.10 -13.48 -9.35
CA PRO A 123 -30.15 -13.18 -8.38
C PRO A 123 -29.66 -12.19 -7.30
N ALA A 124 -30.60 -11.53 -6.63
CA ALA A 124 -30.32 -10.54 -5.58
C ALA A 124 -29.41 -11.13 -4.49
N TYR A 125 -28.39 -10.38 -4.10
CA TYR A 125 -27.42 -10.85 -3.11
C TYR A 125 -28.05 -10.86 -1.71
N LEU A 126 -27.82 -11.96 -0.97
CA LEU A 126 -28.22 -12.06 0.43
C LEU A 126 -27.19 -11.35 1.33
N PRO A 127 -27.60 -10.79 2.49
CA PRO A 127 -26.71 -10.07 3.40
C PRO A 127 -25.38 -10.78 3.71
N PHE A 128 -25.42 -12.10 3.95
CA PHE A 128 -24.22 -12.89 4.24
C PHE A 128 -23.21 -12.93 3.08
N GLN A 129 -23.69 -12.82 1.83
CA GLN A 129 -22.80 -12.84 0.66
C GLN A 129 -21.97 -11.56 0.60
N ILE A 130 -22.52 -10.43 1.02
CA ILE A 130 -21.78 -9.16 1.06
C ILE A 130 -20.78 -9.17 2.19
N THR A 131 -21.11 -9.69 3.37
CA THR A 131 -20.12 -9.79 4.45
C THR A 131 -18.96 -10.70 4.02
N ILE A 132 -19.24 -11.79 3.30
CA ILE A 132 -18.19 -12.64 2.70
C ILE A 132 -17.36 -11.87 1.66
N ILE A 133 -18.00 -11.14 0.74
CA ILE A 133 -17.30 -10.36 -0.27
C ILE A 133 -16.46 -9.27 0.39
N ALA A 134 -16.99 -8.55 1.37
CA ALA A 134 -16.30 -7.51 2.11
C ALA A 134 -15.11 -8.07 2.88
N LYS A 135 -15.25 -9.23 3.54
CA LYS A 135 -14.15 -9.95 4.21
C LYS A 135 -13.06 -10.30 3.20
N LYS A 136 -13.40 -10.93 2.08
CA LYS A 136 -12.44 -11.32 1.03
C LYS A 136 -11.78 -10.10 0.39
N ALA A 137 -12.55 -9.07 0.08
CA ALA A 137 -12.07 -7.81 -0.47
C ALA A 137 -11.11 -7.11 0.50
N SER A 138 -11.45 -7.03 1.78
CA SER A 138 -10.59 -6.44 2.81
C SER A 138 -9.26 -7.19 2.96
N ILE A 139 -9.29 -8.52 2.95
CA ILE A 139 -8.08 -9.34 3.01
C ILE A 139 -7.22 -9.09 1.77
N SER A 140 -7.82 -9.13 0.58
CA SER A 140 -7.11 -8.87 -0.68
C SER A 140 -6.56 -7.45 -0.76
N ALA A 141 -7.31 -6.45 -0.28
CA ALA A 141 -6.87 -5.06 -0.24
C ALA A 141 -5.72 -4.89 0.75
N ALA A 142 -5.74 -5.54 1.91
CA ALA A 142 -4.66 -5.52 2.88
C ALA A 142 -3.37 -6.16 2.33
N GLN A 143 -3.49 -7.22 1.52
CA GLN A 143 -2.37 -7.84 0.81
C GLN A 143 -1.86 -6.93 -0.32
N PHE A 144 -2.76 -6.30 -1.07
CA PHE A 144 -2.41 -5.42 -2.19
C PHE A 144 -1.79 -4.10 -1.73
N LEU A 145 -2.21 -3.56 -0.59
CA LEU A 145 -1.54 -2.45 0.09
C LEU A 145 -0.08 -2.80 0.38
N GLY A 146 0.19 -4.04 0.81
CA GLY A 146 1.55 -4.59 0.93
C GLY A 146 2.39 -4.46 -0.35
N LEU A 147 1.76 -4.63 -1.51
CA LEU A 147 2.39 -4.56 -2.83
C LEU A 147 2.50 -3.14 -3.39
N LEU A 148 1.65 -2.20 -2.95
CA LEU A 148 1.65 -0.80 -3.39
C LEU A 148 2.58 0.10 -2.55
N ILE A 149 2.87 -0.29 -1.31
CA ILE A 149 3.83 0.41 -0.43
C ILE A 149 5.20 0.68 -1.09
N PRO A 150 5.83 -0.24 -1.86
CA PRO A 150 7.08 0.02 -2.56
C PRO A 150 6.97 1.12 -3.63
N LEU A 151 5.80 1.32 -4.22
CA LEU A 151 5.60 2.28 -5.31
C LEU A 151 5.48 3.72 -4.79
N TYR A 152 5.01 3.90 -3.56
CA TYR A 152 4.94 5.21 -2.89
C TYR A 152 6.23 5.56 -2.14
N ARG A 153 7.26 4.69 -2.18
CA ARG A 153 8.58 5.03 -1.64
C ARG A 153 9.29 5.95 -2.62
N ASP A 154 9.61 7.17 -2.19
CA ASP A 154 10.35 8.17 -2.96
C ASP A 154 11.75 7.73 -3.42
N ASN A 155 12.24 6.55 -2.97
CA ASN A 155 13.53 5.99 -3.38
C ASN A 155 13.46 4.47 -3.61
N PRO A 156 13.58 3.99 -4.86
CA PRO A 156 13.47 2.57 -5.21
C PRO A 156 14.68 1.70 -4.82
N GLU A 157 15.79 2.29 -4.34
CA GLU A 157 17.03 1.55 -4.03
C GLU A 157 17.20 1.15 -2.56
N LYS A 158 16.27 1.47 -1.65
CA LYS A 158 16.41 1.10 -0.24
C LYS A 158 15.58 -0.15 0.11
N PRO A 159 16.21 -1.30 0.44
CA PRO A 159 15.51 -2.44 0.99
C PRO A 159 14.89 -2.06 2.35
N ALA A 160 13.75 -2.67 2.66
CA ALA A 160 12.95 -2.40 3.85
C ALA A 160 13.82 -2.46 5.11
N LYS A 161 14.16 -1.30 5.65
CA LYS A 161 14.68 -1.19 7.01
C LYS A 161 13.52 -0.99 7.97
N PRO A 162 13.47 -1.75 9.07
CA PRO A 162 12.44 -1.61 10.09
C PRO A 162 12.45 -0.18 10.61
N ALA A 163 11.26 0.41 10.70
CA ALA A 163 11.06 1.72 11.28
C ALA A 163 11.53 1.75 12.73
N GLU A 164 12.74 2.30 12.92
CA GLU A 164 13.08 3.21 14.01
C GLU A 164 13.78 4.41 13.37
N ASP A 165 13.06 5.52 13.34
CA ASP A 165 13.63 6.86 13.21
C ASP A 165 14.48 7.12 14.46
N SER A 166 15.66 6.50 14.50
CA SER A 166 16.66 6.76 15.52
C SER A 166 17.63 7.78 14.92
N ASP A 167 17.84 8.88 15.64
CA ASP A 167 18.85 9.87 15.28
C ASP A 167 20.20 9.20 14.97
N THR A 168 20.50 8.06 15.58
CA THR A 168 21.68 7.25 15.32
C THR A 168 21.82 6.79 13.86
N GLU A 169 20.75 6.43 13.16
CA GLU A 169 20.81 6.07 11.73
C GLU A 169 21.04 7.30 10.82
N ARG A 170 20.57 8.49 11.24
CA ARG A 170 20.86 9.76 10.54
C ARG A 170 22.32 10.15 10.74
N HIS A 171 22.85 10.02 11.96
CA HIS A 171 24.26 10.25 12.26
C HIS A 171 25.14 9.27 11.46
N GLN A 172 24.80 7.99 11.40
CA GLN A 172 25.53 7.03 10.56
C GLN A 172 25.51 7.35 9.07
N GLN A 173 24.43 7.97 8.56
CA GLN A 173 24.37 8.43 7.17
C GLN A 173 25.24 9.67 6.94
N ILE A 174 25.29 10.59 7.92
CA ILE A 174 26.18 11.75 7.90
C ILE A 174 27.64 11.28 7.96
N ASP A 175 27.99 10.33 8.82
CA ASP A 175 29.34 9.76 8.93
C ASP A 175 29.78 9.09 7.62
N ARG A 176 28.87 8.35 6.96
CA ARG A 176 29.14 7.74 5.64
C ARG A 176 29.34 8.80 4.56
N LEU A 177 28.53 9.86 4.57
CA LEU A 177 28.66 10.97 3.63
C LEU A 177 29.97 11.72 3.85
N GLU A 178 30.35 11.96 5.11
CA GLU A 178 31.60 12.59 5.48
C GLU A 178 32.80 11.74 5.03
N ALA A 179 32.75 10.43 5.26
CA ALA A 179 33.77 9.50 4.77
C ALA A 179 33.88 9.52 3.23
N LEU A 180 32.75 9.56 2.53
CA LEU A 180 32.73 9.62 1.07
C LEU A 180 33.28 10.94 0.53
N ILE A 181 32.91 12.07 1.14
CA ILE A 181 33.45 13.40 0.78
C ILE A 181 34.96 13.42 1.01
N ARG A 182 35.43 12.87 2.13
CA ARG A 182 36.87 12.82 2.45
C ARG A 182 37.65 11.97 1.45
N ASN A 183 37.13 10.80 1.08
CA ASN A 183 37.74 9.94 0.07
C ASN A 183 37.74 10.62 -1.31
N SER A 184 36.61 11.22 -1.70
CA SER A 184 36.51 11.97 -2.97
C SER A 184 37.50 13.14 -3.04
N ASN A 185 37.69 13.89 -1.95
CA ASN A 185 38.67 14.98 -1.91
C ASN A 185 40.12 14.47 -2.06
N GLN A 186 40.43 13.31 -1.48
CA GLN A 186 41.74 12.68 -1.67
C GLN A 186 41.95 12.23 -3.12
N ASP A 187 40.94 11.64 -3.74
CA ASP A 187 41.03 11.17 -5.12
C ASP A 187 41.14 12.34 -6.12
N VAL A 188 40.40 13.43 -5.91
CA VAL A 188 40.53 14.67 -6.70
C VAL A 188 41.93 15.26 -6.56
N SER A 189 42.49 15.28 -5.34
CA SER A 189 43.84 15.80 -5.11
C SER A 189 44.90 14.96 -5.83
N ARG A 190 44.78 13.63 -5.78
CA ARG A 190 45.67 12.70 -6.51
C ARG A 190 45.56 12.89 -8.01
N LEU A 191 44.34 13.01 -8.54
CA LEU A 191 44.10 13.24 -9.97
C LEU A 191 44.74 14.55 -10.41
N LEU A 192 44.54 15.63 -9.65
CA LEU A 192 45.14 16.93 -9.92
C LEU A 192 46.67 16.87 -9.86
N ASP A 193 47.24 16.12 -8.93
CA ASP A 193 48.69 15.92 -8.84
C ASP A 193 49.24 15.16 -10.06
N LEU A 194 48.54 14.13 -10.52
CA LEU A 194 48.89 13.37 -11.72
C LEU A 194 48.80 14.23 -12.98
N GLU A 195 47.69 14.96 -13.16
CA GLU A 195 47.47 15.84 -14.32
C GLU A 195 48.40 17.06 -14.33
N SER A 196 48.83 17.52 -13.15
CA SER A 196 49.80 18.62 -13.03
C SER A 196 51.27 18.18 -13.14
N THR A 197 51.56 16.88 -13.13
CA THR A 197 52.92 16.33 -13.27
C THR A 197 53.68 16.86 -14.49
N PRO A 198 53.12 16.91 -15.72
CA PRO A 198 53.81 17.47 -16.89
C PRO A 198 54.06 18.99 -16.80
N PHE A 199 53.35 19.69 -15.92
CA PHE A 199 53.50 21.13 -15.71
C PHE A 199 54.40 21.47 -14.51
N LYS A 200 54.89 20.47 -13.76
CA LYS A 200 55.73 20.69 -12.57
C LYS A 200 57.15 21.17 -12.93
N GLU A 201 57.68 20.77 -14.08
CA GLU A 201 59.05 21.10 -14.49
C GLU A 201 59.19 22.49 -15.15
N ASN A 202 58.09 23.03 -15.70
CA ASN A 202 58.09 24.33 -16.38
C ASN A 202 57.30 25.38 -15.57
N GLU A 203 58.01 26.31 -14.95
CA GLU A 203 57.45 27.34 -14.07
C GLU A 203 56.45 28.28 -14.79
N GLN A 204 56.66 28.53 -16.09
CA GLN A 204 55.76 29.36 -16.91
C GLN A 204 54.45 28.61 -17.23
N ALA A 205 54.52 27.33 -17.60
CA ALA A 205 53.33 26.56 -17.91
C ALA A 205 52.44 26.31 -16.67
N LYS A 206 53.05 26.26 -15.48
CA LYS A 206 52.35 26.17 -14.19
C LYS A 206 51.55 27.43 -13.86
N SER A 207 52.06 28.63 -14.16
CA SER A 207 51.36 29.88 -13.90
C SER A 207 50.17 30.05 -14.85
N GLU A 208 50.32 29.68 -16.11
CA GLU A 208 49.24 29.67 -17.11
C GLU A 208 48.10 28.71 -16.72
N LEU A 209 48.41 27.48 -16.30
CA LEU A 209 47.41 26.53 -15.83
C LEU A 209 46.64 27.06 -14.61
N LYS A 210 47.33 27.67 -13.64
CA LYS A 210 46.72 28.25 -12.45
C LYS A 210 45.77 29.40 -12.82
N GLU A 211 46.16 30.24 -13.78
CA GLU A 211 45.32 31.34 -14.26
C GLU A 211 44.08 30.83 -15.01
N ALA A 212 44.25 29.81 -15.86
CA ALA A 212 43.15 29.15 -16.57
C ALA A 212 42.15 28.48 -15.61
N MET A 213 42.62 27.73 -14.60
CA MET A 213 41.77 27.12 -13.57
C MET A 213 41.02 28.19 -12.75
N LYS A 214 41.70 29.29 -12.37
CA LYS A 214 41.08 30.40 -11.65
C LYS A 214 39.95 31.02 -12.49
N LYS A 215 40.22 31.29 -13.76
CA LYS A 215 39.22 31.85 -14.69
C LYS A 215 38.03 30.91 -14.87
N TYR A 216 38.29 29.62 -15.05
CA TYR A 216 37.26 28.60 -15.17
C TYR A 216 36.39 28.50 -13.91
N MET A 217 37.00 28.48 -12.73
CA MET A 217 36.27 28.39 -11.45
C MET A 217 35.39 29.61 -11.22
N VAL A 218 35.90 30.82 -11.46
CA VAL A 218 35.12 32.06 -11.37
C VAL A 218 33.96 32.02 -12.38
N GLN A 219 34.23 31.63 -13.63
CA GLN A 219 33.19 31.55 -14.64
C GLN A 219 32.11 30.54 -14.25
N ASN A 220 32.47 29.36 -13.76
CA ASN A 220 31.50 28.33 -13.36
C ASN A 220 30.66 28.77 -12.16
N VAL A 221 31.28 29.37 -11.13
CA VAL A 221 30.55 29.91 -9.96
C VAL A 221 29.58 31.01 -10.39
N VAL A 222 30.02 31.95 -11.23
CA VAL A 222 29.17 33.03 -11.76
C VAL A 222 28.00 32.46 -12.58
N HIS A 223 28.20 31.39 -13.35
CA HIS A 223 27.11 30.74 -14.12
C HIS A 223 26.13 29.96 -13.23
N GLN A 224 26.56 29.52 -12.04
CA GLN A 224 25.72 28.83 -11.07
C GLN A 224 24.89 29.80 -10.21
N GLU A 225 25.24 31.08 -10.16
CA GLU A 225 24.44 32.09 -9.47
C GLU A 225 23.04 32.22 -10.09
N ARG A 226 22.03 32.27 -9.23
CA ARG A 226 20.63 32.25 -9.61
C ARG A 226 20.26 33.45 -10.51
N GLU A 227 20.83 34.62 -10.25
CA GLU A 227 20.58 35.84 -11.03
C GLU A 227 21.14 35.73 -12.44
N VAL A 228 22.39 35.25 -12.58
CA VAL A 228 23.04 35.05 -13.88
C VAL A 228 22.34 33.95 -14.68
N ARG A 229 21.98 32.84 -14.04
CA ARG A 229 21.22 31.76 -14.68
C ARG A 229 19.84 32.23 -15.18
N ASN A 230 19.14 33.06 -14.39
CA ASN A 230 17.86 33.64 -14.78
C ASN A 230 18.03 34.64 -15.94
N ALA A 231 19.08 35.47 -15.92
CA ALA A 231 19.38 36.41 -16.99
C ALA A 231 19.75 35.69 -18.30
N ILE A 232 20.57 34.65 -18.23
CA ILE A 232 20.89 33.78 -19.37
C ILE A 232 19.62 33.11 -19.90
N GLY A 233 18.77 32.57 -19.00
CA GLY A 233 17.48 31.97 -19.35
C GLY A 233 16.56 32.94 -20.10
N GLN A 234 16.40 34.16 -19.60
CA GLN A 234 15.61 35.21 -20.26
C GLN A 234 16.20 35.63 -21.61
N SER A 235 17.53 35.69 -21.74
CA SER A 235 18.19 35.99 -23.01
C SER A 235 17.98 34.88 -24.06
N MET A 236 17.98 33.62 -23.62
CA MET A 236 17.71 32.45 -24.45
C MET A 236 16.24 32.37 -24.85
N GLU A 237 15.33 32.72 -23.94
CA GLU A 237 13.88 32.80 -24.20
C GLU A 237 13.56 33.91 -25.21
N LYS A 238 14.17 35.09 -25.08
CA LYS A 238 14.05 36.18 -26.07
C LYS A 238 14.58 35.80 -27.45
N ARG A 239 15.65 35.01 -27.53
CA ARG A 239 16.18 34.47 -28.80
C ARG A 239 15.28 33.38 -29.39
N ARG A 240 14.55 32.63 -28.56
CA ARG A 240 13.60 31.59 -28.99
C ARG A 240 12.21 32.13 -29.35
N ALA A 241 11.84 33.33 -28.89
CA ALA A 241 10.56 33.97 -29.23
C ALA A 241 10.39 34.26 -30.74
N GLY A 242 11.49 34.31 -31.50
CA GLY A 242 11.48 34.42 -32.97
C GLY A 242 11.63 33.10 -33.72
N ALA A 243 11.73 31.95 -33.03
CA ALA A 243 11.94 30.65 -33.65
C ALA A 243 10.63 29.84 -33.70
N PRO A 244 10.26 29.25 -34.86
CA PRO A 244 9.04 28.46 -34.98
C PRO A 244 9.09 27.20 -34.10
N HIS A 245 7.93 26.81 -33.56
CA HIS A 245 7.78 25.61 -32.72
C HIS A 245 8.29 24.36 -33.47
N GLY A 246 9.46 23.85 -33.07
CA GLY A 246 10.08 22.65 -33.66
C GLY A 246 11.54 22.79 -34.12
N ALA A 247 12.15 23.97 -34.05
CA ALA A 247 13.57 24.14 -34.38
C ALA A 247 14.48 23.51 -33.30
N LEU A 248 14.99 22.31 -33.56
CA LEU A 248 16.11 21.72 -32.83
C LEU A 248 17.38 22.49 -33.19
N GLY A 249 18.00 23.14 -32.21
CA GLY A 249 19.28 23.83 -32.39
C GLY A 249 20.35 22.85 -32.87
N THR A 250 21.14 23.26 -33.86
CA THR A 250 22.30 22.52 -34.34
C THR A 250 23.28 22.26 -33.20
N LYS A 251 23.73 21.01 -33.08
CA LYS A 251 24.80 20.59 -32.16
C LYS A 251 26.09 21.37 -32.42
#